data_AF-A0A9P8J638-F1
#
_entry.id   AF-A0A9P8J638-F1
#
_cell.length_a   1.000
_cell.length_b   1.000
_cell.length_c   1.000
_cell.angle_alpha   90.00
_cell.angle_beta   90.00
_cell.angle_gamma   90.00
#
_symmetry.space_group_name_H-M   'P 1'
#
loop_
_entity.id
_entity.type
_entity.pdbx_description
1 polymer ?
#
loop_
_entity_poly.entity_id
_entity_poly.type
_entity_poly.pdbx_seq_one_letter_code
_entity_poly.pdbx_strand_id
1 'polypeptide(L)'
;MSFTKCCSPEFDIGFGSSLTLSNPITDPVDVPFRFRDLPKELRFMVYEYALSFDSIDKYCCDYLKLLCATTPNTRESVPAPDVKKVCPSILLISKEITEEALPILYKTPLNLSFGILKAHFEDLIAPELLRKLRYINISDTGVRHLNHPPHHCFSGLCYAFVELAVILRPGHSLKSLTMDYASSYLSVHLKECLNDDGRECGIKSWNRNLLRSLKELHNIEKVSVAIELSEEVKQDLVSSMKGPACSFLSLPLHVRQKIYGYAADPNDGANALQRATKALAFNQDPNFQETTTPTIFLLNKQINEEASEIIYSKPFVIKDLYPMVNMTFLKLDDFFSRYVFKKVQHLELHLTDHNHLAMLYAITSILKRRRKNNLLKSLTLHFSEPRSKRLILAVNEYYPDNAVYVCMRSLNYLRGCVDKVSITGSMPECFTAPIIHNMGLQSLSEMAMPVKVLNEHGHEVDVHAVQGTVFYRKYRGVLADP
;
A
#
# COMPACT_ATOMS: atom_id res chain seq x y z
N MET A 1 2.38 46.13 47.24
CA MET A 1 1.09 46.84 47.11
C MET A 1 -0.02 45.81 47.24
N SER A 2 -0.78 45.90 48.33
CA SER A 2 -2.00 45.12 48.57
C SER A 2 -3.13 45.67 47.69
N PHE A 3 -3.88 44.79 47.01
CA PHE A 3 -5.17 45.16 46.44
C PHE A 3 -6.29 44.41 47.15
N THR A 4 -7.03 45.21 47.90
CA THR A 4 -8.26 44.96 48.63
C THR A 4 -9.49 44.85 47.72
N LYS A 5 -10.46 44.05 48.18
CA LYS A 5 -11.93 44.25 48.16
C LYS A 5 -12.59 44.67 46.84
N CYS A 6 -13.40 43.77 46.27
CA CYS A 6 -14.61 44.15 45.53
C CYS A 6 -15.84 43.86 46.39
N CYS A 7 -16.71 44.87 46.48
CA CYS A 7 -17.88 44.98 47.33
C CYS A 7 -19.05 44.12 46.83
N SER A 8 -19.80 43.55 47.77
CA SER A 8 -21.21 43.17 47.58
C SER A 8 -22.09 44.21 48.28
N PRO A 9 -23.29 44.53 47.76
CA PRO A 9 -24.14 45.55 48.35
C PRO A 9 -24.85 45.00 49.60
N GLU A 10 -24.77 45.74 50.69
CA GLU A 10 -25.52 45.53 51.92
C GLU A 10 -27.01 45.76 51.63
N PHE A 11 -27.81 44.71 51.75
CA PHE A 11 -29.26 44.83 51.88
C PHE A 11 -29.60 44.93 53.37
N ASP A 12 -30.04 46.13 53.75
CA ASP A 12 -30.53 46.46 55.08
C ASP A 12 -32.00 46.01 55.18
N ILE A 13 -32.29 45.01 56.01
CA ILE A 13 -33.65 44.66 56.41
C ILE A 13 -33.65 44.45 57.92
N GLY A 14 -33.94 45.52 58.65
CA GLY A 14 -34.39 45.41 60.03
C GLY A 14 -35.83 44.91 60.06
N PHE A 15 -36.10 43.86 60.84
CA PHE A 15 -37.33 43.71 61.63
C PHE A 15 -37.12 42.58 62.65
N GLY A 16 -37.35 42.92 63.92
CA GLY A 16 -37.25 41.97 65.02
C GLY A 16 -38.34 40.90 64.97
N SER A 17 -37.95 39.66 65.25
CA SER A 17 -38.77 38.71 65.97
C SER A 17 -37.87 37.68 66.65
N SER A 18 -38.13 37.46 67.94
CA SER A 18 -37.45 36.48 68.78
C SER A 18 -37.77 35.08 68.28
N LEU A 19 -36.88 34.51 67.47
CA LEU A 19 -36.81 33.07 67.27
C LEU A 19 -35.76 32.56 68.24
N THR A 20 -36.22 31.80 69.23
CA THR A 20 -35.35 30.99 70.10
C THR A 20 -34.38 30.20 69.23
N LEU A 21 -33.11 30.58 69.30
CA LEU A 21 -31.99 29.81 68.77
C LEU A 21 -32.08 28.41 69.39
N SER A 22 -32.59 27.46 68.60
CA SER A 22 -32.33 26.05 68.85
C SER A 22 -30.83 25.85 68.84
N ASN A 23 -30.35 24.98 69.73
CA ASN A 23 -28.94 24.65 69.92
C ASN A 23 -28.19 24.59 68.58
N PRO A 24 -26.94 25.07 68.50
CA PRO A 24 -26.16 25.00 67.28
C PRO A 24 -26.14 23.54 66.83
N ILE A 25 -26.76 23.28 65.68
CA ILE A 25 -26.57 22.04 64.95
C ILE A 25 -25.07 22.01 64.71
N THR A 26 -24.40 21.08 65.38
CA THR A 26 -23.00 20.78 65.12
C THR A 26 -22.90 20.50 63.64
N ASP A 27 -22.09 21.29 62.92
CA ASP A 27 -21.80 21.03 61.51
C ASP A 27 -21.50 19.53 61.38
N PRO A 28 -22.21 18.81 60.50
CA PRO A 28 -21.92 17.41 60.32
C PRO A 28 -20.46 17.32 59.89
N VAL A 29 -19.69 16.54 60.66
CA VAL A 29 -18.34 16.06 60.38
C VAL A 29 -18.07 16.10 58.87
N ASP A 30 -16.97 16.73 58.44
CA ASP A 30 -16.49 16.74 57.04
C ASP A 30 -16.39 15.31 56.50
N VAL A 31 -17.51 14.74 56.07
CA VAL A 31 -17.56 13.49 55.33
C VAL A 31 -17.28 13.90 53.89
N PRO A 32 -16.10 13.55 53.33
CA PRO A 32 -15.79 13.92 51.96
C PRO A 32 -16.87 13.32 51.05
N PHE A 33 -17.61 14.20 50.40
CA PHE A 33 -18.66 13.83 49.46
C PHE A 33 -18.05 12.99 48.34
N ARG A 34 -18.47 11.72 48.24
CA ARG A 34 -17.95 10.83 47.21
C ARG A 34 -18.73 11.07 45.93
N PHE A 35 -18.06 11.64 44.94
CA PHE A 35 -18.64 11.88 43.62
C PHE A 35 -19.32 10.64 43.03
N ARG A 36 -18.80 9.44 43.31
CA ARG A 36 -19.35 8.13 42.89
C ARG A 36 -20.71 7.78 43.48
N ASP A 37 -21.05 8.34 44.63
CA ASP A 37 -22.31 8.09 45.31
C ASP A 37 -23.47 8.89 44.66
N LEU A 38 -23.15 9.81 43.75
CA LEU A 38 -24.14 10.50 42.93
C LEU A 38 -24.83 9.54 41.94
N PRO A 39 -26.15 9.68 41.77
CA PRO A 39 -26.87 9.14 40.63
C PRO A 39 -26.15 9.45 39.31
N LYS A 40 -26.20 8.50 38.38
CA LYS A 40 -25.49 8.58 37.10
C LYS A 40 -25.87 9.83 36.32
N GLU A 41 -27.13 10.25 36.40
CA GLU A 41 -27.68 11.42 35.74
C GLU A 41 -26.99 12.71 36.21
N LEU A 42 -26.79 12.86 37.52
CA LEU A 42 -26.09 14.02 38.07
C LEU A 42 -24.60 14.01 37.71
N ARG A 43 -23.97 12.83 37.69
CA ARG A 43 -22.58 12.70 37.23
C ARG A 43 -22.45 13.07 35.75
N PHE A 44 -23.42 12.69 34.93
CA PHE A 44 -23.47 13.05 33.50
C PHE A 44 -23.57 14.55 33.30
N MET A 45 -24.43 15.23 34.06
CA MET A 45 -24.49 16.69 34.03
C MET A 45 -23.13 17.31 34.40
N VAL A 46 -22.48 16.81 35.45
CA VAL A 46 -21.13 17.28 35.81
C VAL A 46 -20.13 17.07 34.68
N TYR A 47 -20.16 15.92 34.00
CA TYR A 47 -19.30 15.67 32.85
C TYR A 47 -19.57 16.62 31.68
N GLU A 48 -20.84 16.94 31.38
CA GLU A 48 -21.20 17.89 30.32
C GLU A 48 -20.65 19.29 30.59
N TYR A 49 -20.60 19.73 31.86
CA TYR A 49 -19.99 21.01 32.23
C TYR A 49 -18.45 20.94 32.30
N ALA A 50 -17.88 19.81 32.72
CA ALA A 50 -16.44 19.68 32.95
C ALA A 50 -15.64 19.37 31.67
N LEU A 51 -16.30 18.83 30.63
CA LEU A 51 -15.66 18.41 29.39
C LEU A 51 -15.99 19.38 28.25
N SER A 52 -15.00 20.19 27.87
CA SER A 52 -15.14 21.15 26.78
C SER A 52 -13.87 21.23 25.92
N PHE A 53 -14.07 21.60 24.66
CA PHE A 53 -13.00 21.94 23.71
C PHE A 53 -12.81 23.46 23.55
N ASP A 54 -13.49 24.29 24.35
CA ASP A 54 -13.45 25.76 24.22
C ASP A 54 -12.04 26.34 24.39
N SER A 55 -11.16 25.66 25.13
CA SER A 55 -9.75 26.07 25.25
C SER A 55 -9.00 26.04 23.92
N ILE A 56 -9.37 25.10 23.03
CA ILE A 56 -8.80 24.99 21.68
C ILE A 56 -9.30 26.15 20.82
N ASP A 57 -10.60 26.44 20.83
CA ASP A 57 -11.14 27.58 20.08
C ASP A 57 -10.59 28.91 20.59
N LYS A 58 -10.46 29.03 21.91
CA LYS A 58 -9.85 30.19 22.56
C LYS A 58 -8.40 30.41 22.10
N TYR A 59 -7.61 29.35 21.94
CA TYR A 59 -6.26 29.44 21.37
C TYR A 59 -6.28 30.06 19.97
N CYS A 60 -7.18 29.59 19.11
CA CYS A 60 -7.35 30.13 17.75
C CYS A 60 -7.77 31.61 17.78
N CYS A 61 -8.68 31.98 18.69
CA CYS A 61 -9.15 33.36 18.88
C CYS A 61 -8.06 34.29 19.42
N ASP A 62 -7.27 33.83 20.38
CA ASP A 62 -6.18 34.61 20.98
C ASP A 62 -5.04 34.82 19.97
N TYR A 63 -4.76 33.83 19.12
CA TYR A 63 -3.82 34.02 18.02
C TYR A 63 -4.32 35.03 16.98
N LEU A 64 -5.60 34.98 16.63
CA LEU A 64 -6.19 35.96 15.73
C LEU A 64 -6.08 37.38 16.28
N LYS A 65 -6.38 37.59 17.57
CA LYS A 65 -6.22 38.90 18.23
C LYS A 65 -4.77 39.40 18.14
N LEU A 66 -3.79 38.51 18.33
CA LEU A 66 -2.37 38.85 18.20
C LEU A 66 -2.03 39.31 16.77
N LEU A 67 -2.54 38.62 15.75
CA LEU A 67 -2.31 38.99 14.34
C LEU A 67 -2.98 40.32 13.97
N CYS A 68 -4.17 40.59 14.51
CA CYS A 68 -4.88 41.85 14.33
C CYS A 68 -4.14 43.03 15.01
N ALA A 69 -3.53 42.79 16.18
CA ALA A 69 -2.76 43.79 16.91
C ALA A 69 -1.37 44.07 16.28
N THR A 70 -0.88 43.19 15.41
CA THR A 70 0.44 43.31 14.80
C THR A 70 0.39 44.03 13.45
N THR A 71 1.39 44.89 13.18
CA THR A 71 1.51 45.61 11.90
C THR A 71 1.65 44.64 10.72
N PRO A 72 1.06 44.93 9.55
CA PRO A 72 1.01 44.01 8.41
C PRO A 72 2.39 43.44 8.00
N ASN A 73 3.44 44.26 8.07
CA ASN A 73 4.80 43.91 7.65
C ASN A 73 5.53 42.96 8.60
N THR A 74 5.01 42.71 9.81
CA THR A 74 5.64 41.80 10.80
C THR A 74 4.76 40.60 11.13
N ARG A 75 3.57 40.45 10.52
CA ARG A 75 2.65 39.33 10.77
C ARG A 75 3.26 37.95 10.50
N GLU A 76 4.14 37.86 9.50
CA GLU A 76 4.79 36.60 9.15
C GLU A 76 5.78 36.13 10.23
N SER A 77 6.42 37.05 10.94
CA SER A 77 7.40 36.77 11.99
C SER A 77 6.80 36.66 13.40
N VAL A 78 5.48 36.86 13.56
CA VAL A 78 4.80 36.66 14.85
C VAL A 78 4.85 35.17 15.23
N PRO A 79 5.46 34.82 16.38
CA PRO A 79 5.43 33.45 16.88
C PRO A 79 3.99 33.08 17.27
N ALA A 80 3.60 31.83 17.00
CA ALA A 80 2.34 31.32 17.48
C ALA A 80 2.33 31.32 19.02
N PRO A 81 1.16 31.47 19.68
CA PRO A 81 1.07 31.38 21.13
C PRO A 81 1.52 29.98 21.59
N ASP A 82 2.04 29.89 22.82
CA ASP A 82 2.41 28.59 23.39
C ASP A 82 1.18 27.70 23.54
N VAL A 83 1.22 26.52 22.91
CA VAL A 83 0.17 25.51 23.03
C VAL A 83 0.41 24.70 24.30
N LYS A 84 -0.52 24.80 25.27
CA LYS A 84 -0.54 23.91 26.44
C LYS A 84 -1.66 22.90 26.27
N LYS A 85 -1.31 21.64 25.98
CA LYS A 85 -2.27 20.52 26.03
C LYS A 85 -2.75 20.35 27.47
N VAL A 86 -4.03 20.61 27.71
CA VAL A 86 -4.65 20.41 29.03
C VAL A 86 -5.62 19.25 28.93
N CYS A 87 -5.36 18.19 29.68
CA CYS A 87 -6.35 17.13 29.90
C CYS A 87 -7.38 17.64 30.92
N PRO A 88 -8.71 17.55 30.64
CA PRO A 88 -9.72 17.88 31.62
C PRO A 88 -9.47 17.12 32.94
N SER A 89 -9.38 17.85 34.05
CA SER A 89 -8.99 17.29 35.35
C SER A 89 -9.89 16.15 35.81
N ILE A 90 -11.18 16.18 35.43
CA ILE A 90 -12.16 15.11 35.69
C ILE A 90 -11.71 13.75 35.13
N LEU A 91 -11.00 13.73 34.00
CA LEU A 91 -10.49 12.50 33.38
C LEU A 91 -9.27 11.94 34.09
N LEU A 92 -8.65 12.69 34.99
CA LEU A 92 -7.46 12.30 35.75
C LEU A 92 -7.80 11.73 37.14
N ILE A 93 -9.07 11.80 37.56
CA ILE A 93 -9.47 11.41 38.92
C ILE A 93 -9.35 9.90 39.12
N SER A 94 -9.92 9.09 38.23
CA SER A 94 -9.85 7.63 38.29
C SER A 94 -10.22 7.01 36.94
N LYS A 95 -9.70 5.81 36.66
CA LYS A 95 -9.98 5.06 35.44
C LYS A 95 -11.48 4.90 35.16
N GLU A 96 -12.25 4.56 36.19
CA GLU A 96 -13.69 4.39 36.06
C GLU A 96 -14.39 5.70 35.67
N ILE A 97 -13.92 6.86 36.19
CA ILE A 97 -14.52 8.17 35.86
C ILE A 97 -14.19 8.51 34.41
N THR A 98 -12.95 8.23 34.00
CA THR A 98 -12.51 8.40 32.61
C THR A 98 -13.39 7.57 31.67
N GLU A 99 -13.58 6.27 31.94
CA GLU A 99 -14.39 5.38 31.10
C GLU A 99 -15.86 5.81 30.99
N GLU A 100 -16.41 6.35 32.08
CA GLU A 100 -17.78 6.84 32.13
C GLU A 100 -17.96 8.19 31.40
N ALA A 101 -16.97 9.07 31.49
CA ALA A 101 -17.01 10.42 30.94
C ALA A 101 -16.58 10.50 29.46
N LEU A 102 -15.72 9.60 28.99
CA LEU A 102 -15.22 9.59 27.60
C LEU A 102 -16.34 9.54 26.53
N PRO A 103 -17.40 8.72 26.67
CA PRO A 103 -18.51 8.73 25.71
C PRO A 103 -19.24 10.07 25.61
N ILE A 104 -19.21 10.88 26.67
CA ILE A 104 -19.76 12.25 26.68
C ILE A 104 -18.80 13.17 25.95
N LEU A 105 -17.50 13.11 26.24
CA LEU A 105 -16.47 13.87 25.52
C LEU A 105 -16.53 13.62 24.00
N TYR A 106 -16.73 12.37 23.56
CA TYR A 106 -16.85 12.03 22.14
C TYR A 106 -18.10 12.64 21.46
N LYS A 107 -19.12 12.98 22.25
CA LYS A 107 -20.33 13.68 21.78
C LYS A 107 -20.23 15.21 21.93
N THR A 108 -19.28 15.73 22.70
CA THR A 108 -19.03 17.17 22.78
C THR A 108 -18.51 17.67 21.42
N PRO A 109 -19.12 18.70 20.82
CA PRO A 109 -18.68 19.21 19.54
C PRO A 109 -17.35 19.95 19.67
N LEU A 110 -16.42 19.67 18.74
CA LEU A 110 -15.24 20.52 18.55
C LEU A 110 -15.65 21.68 17.63
N ASN A 111 -15.74 22.88 18.22
CA ASN A 111 -15.99 24.11 17.48
C ASN A 111 -14.67 24.86 17.28
N LEU A 112 -14.38 25.23 16.04
CA LEU A 112 -13.28 26.11 15.69
C LEU A 112 -13.88 27.31 14.96
N SER A 113 -13.96 28.44 15.66
CA SER A 113 -14.44 29.74 15.16
C SER A 113 -13.43 30.38 14.20
N PHE A 114 -12.28 29.73 14.01
CA PHE A 114 -11.20 30.12 13.13
C PHE A 114 -10.30 28.92 12.75
N GLY A 115 -9.86 28.83 11.49
CA GLY A 115 -8.93 27.78 11.05
C GLY A 115 -7.54 27.93 11.69
N ILE A 116 -6.83 26.81 11.90
CA ILE A 116 -5.50 26.86 12.54
C ILE A 116 -4.47 27.41 11.55
N LEU A 117 -3.87 28.54 11.91
CA LEU A 117 -2.99 29.29 11.00
C LEU A 117 -1.53 28.84 11.00
N LYS A 118 -1.05 28.20 12.08
CA LYS A 118 0.35 27.76 12.23
C LYS A 118 0.58 26.60 13.21
N ALA A 119 -0.40 26.23 14.02
CA ALA A 119 -0.28 25.05 14.89
C ALA A 119 -0.81 23.82 14.16
N HIS A 120 -0.28 22.66 14.50
CA HIS A 120 -0.82 21.40 14.01
C HIS A 120 -1.99 20.97 14.90
N PHE A 121 -2.99 20.29 14.33
CA PHE A 121 -4.06 19.65 15.12
C PHE A 121 -3.47 18.74 16.19
N GLU A 122 -2.39 18.02 15.89
CA GLU A 122 -1.72 17.15 16.87
C GLU A 122 -1.15 17.91 18.07
N ASP A 123 -0.85 19.20 17.93
CA ASP A 123 -0.43 20.06 19.04
C ASP A 123 -1.61 20.46 19.94
N LEU A 124 -2.80 20.60 19.36
CA LEU A 124 -4.00 21.06 20.08
C LEU A 124 -4.81 19.90 20.67
N ILE A 125 -4.90 18.79 19.96
CA ILE A 125 -5.73 17.63 20.31
C ILE A 125 -5.06 16.33 19.86
N ALA A 126 -5.09 15.32 20.74
CA ALA A 126 -4.56 14.00 20.40
C ALA A 126 -5.29 13.42 19.17
N PRO A 127 -4.57 12.91 18.14
CA PRO A 127 -5.18 12.34 16.95
C PRO A 127 -6.21 11.23 17.25
N GLU A 128 -5.95 10.41 18.27
CA GLU A 128 -6.83 9.32 18.71
C GLU A 128 -8.14 9.85 19.28
N LEU A 129 -8.12 10.99 19.97
CA LEU A 129 -9.32 11.65 20.46
C LEU A 129 -10.10 12.24 19.28
N LEU A 130 -9.42 12.92 18.37
CA LEU A 130 -10.02 13.54 17.19
C LEU A 130 -10.77 12.52 16.33
N ARG A 131 -10.19 11.32 16.10
CA ARG A 131 -10.84 10.22 15.38
C ARG A 131 -12.12 9.70 16.06
N LYS A 132 -12.27 9.88 17.37
CA LYS A 132 -13.43 9.39 18.14
C LYS A 132 -14.53 10.44 18.29
N LEU A 133 -14.27 11.70 17.94
CA LEU A 133 -15.29 12.74 18.00
C LEU A 133 -16.41 12.50 16.98
N ARG A 134 -17.63 12.87 17.37
CA ARG A 134 -18.83 12.73 16.53
C ARG A 134 -19.20 14.01 15.80
N TYR A 135 -18.79 15.17 16.29
CA TYR A 135 -19.20 16.45 15.73
C TYR A 135 -18.01 17.40 15.67
N ILE A 136 -17.71 17.90 14.47
CA ILE A 136 -16.68 18.90 14.23
C ILE A 136 -17.30 20.03 13.41
N ASN A 137 -17.16 21.25 13.91
CA ASN A 137 -17.64 22.46 13.25
C ASN A 137 -16.49 23.43 13.11
N ILE A 138 -16.14 23.79 11.87
CA ILE A 138 -15.15 24.82 11.59
C ILE A 138 -15.88 25.95 10.87
N SER A 139 -15.81 27.15 11.45
CA SER A 139 -16.48 28.33 10.95
C SER A 139 -15.54 29.54 10.90
N ASP A 140 -15.94 30.59 10.19
CA ASP A 140 -15.29 31.89 10.19
C ASP A 140 -15.93 32.92 11.14
N THR A 141 -16.84 32.48 12.01
CA THR A 141 -17.62 33.36 12.91
C THR A 141 -16.71 34.26 13.75
N GLY A 142 -15.52 33.79 14.13
CA GLY A 142 -14.53 34.58 14.87
C GLY A 142 -13.90 35.72 14.08
N VAL A 143 -14.01 35.76 12.74
CA VAL A 143 -13.39 36.80 11.87
C VAL A 143 -14.40 37.65 11.10
N ARG A 144 -15.70 37.33 11.13
CA ARG A 144 -16.74 38.03 10.36
C ARG A 144 -16.83 39.54 10.63
N HIS A 145 -16.43 39.98 11.81
CA HIS A 145 -16.43 41.39 12.20
C HIS A 145 -15.26 42.20 11.62
N LEU A 146 -14.29 41.54 10.97
CA LEU A 146 -13.11 42.19 10.39
C LEU A 146 -13.40 42.66 8.96
N ASN A 147 -13.31 43.97 8.71
CA ASN A 147 -13.34 44.53 7.37
C ASN A 147 -12.03 44.20 6.64
N HIS A 148 -12.12 43.36 5.60
CA HIS A 148 -11.02 42.65 4.95
C HIS A 148 -10.27 41.71 5.91
N PRO A 149 -10.74 40.47 6.11
CA PRO A 149 -10.02 39.50 6.93
C PRO A 149 -8.62 39.27 6.35
N PRO A 150 -7.60 39.05 7.18
CA PRO A 150 -6.28 38.68 6.70
C PRO A 150 -6.35 37.53 5.69
N HIS A 151 -5.62 37.60 4.57
CA HIS A 151 -5.57 36.51 3.57
C HIS A 151 -5.27 35.13 4.20
N HIS A 152 -4.51 35.15 5.29
CA HIS A 152 -4.20 33.99 6.10
C HIS A 152 -5.47 33.24 6.57
N CYS A 153 -6.57 33.92 6.86
CA CYS A 153 -7.78 33.30 7.42
C CYS A 153 -8.31 32.16 6.55
N PHE A 154 -8.34 32.34 5.23
CA PHE A 154 -8.78 31.28 4.31
C PHE A 154 -7.74 30.17 4.17
N SER A 155 -6.45 30.51 4.12
CA SER A 155 -5.39 29.48 4.06
C SER A 155 -5.37 28.64 5.34
N GLY A 156 -5.61 29.23 6.50
CA GLY A 156 -5.73 28.51 7.79
C GLY A 156 -6.94 27.59 7.84
N LEU A 157 -8.08 27.99 7.26
CA LEU A 157 -9.23 27.11 7.09
C LEU A 157 -8.87 25.90 6.21
N CYS A 158 -8.28 26.16 5.03
CA CYS A 158 -7.87 25.10 4.12
C CYS A 158 -6.88 24.15 4.78
N TYR A 159 -5.88 24.70 5.46
CA TYR A 159 -4.87 23.94 6.20
C TYR A 159 -5.52 23.04 7.26
N ALA A 160 -6.41 23.60 8.08
CA ALA A 160 -7.11 22.85 9.12
C ALA A 160 -7.90 21.67 8.53
N PHE A 161 -8.66 21.87 7.45
CA PHE A 161 -9.40 20.76 6.85
C PHE A 161 -8.52 19.72 6.17
N VAL A 162 -7.40 20.13 5.56
CA VAL A 162 -6.43 19.20 4.96
C VAL A 162 -5.81 18.33 6.05
N GLU A 163 -5.37 18.94 7.15
CA GLU A 163 -4.78 18.21 8.27
C GLU A 163 -5.80 17.31 8.98
N LEU A 164 -7.02 17.83 9.20
CA LEU A 164 -8.13 17.05 9.73
C LEU A 164 -8.41 15.83 8.85
N ALA A 165 -8.43 16.01 7.53
CA ALA A 165 -8.64 14.91 6.60
C ALA A 165 -7.56 13.83 6.73
N VAL A 166 -6.28 14.21 6.83
CA VAL A 166 -5.16 13.27 7.05
C VAL A 166 -5.34 12.48 8.34
N ILE A 167 -5.74 13.13 9.44
CA ILE A 167 -5.93 12.46 10.73
C ILE A 167 -7.11 11.48 10.70
N LEU A 168 -8.21 11.86 10.04
CA LEU A 168 -9.47 11.11 10.02
C LEU A 168 -9.52 10.01 8.95
N ARG A 169 -8.78 10.12 7.85
CA ARG A 169 -8.79 9.16 6.71
C ARG A 169 -8.61 7.69 7.10
N PRO A 170 -7.72 7.30 8.05
CA PRO A 170 -7.57 5.90 8.44
C PRO A 170 -8.82 5.29 9.10
N GLY A 171 -9.71 6.14 9.65
CA GLY A 171 -10.95 5.74 10.30
C GLY A 171 -11.38 6.77 11.35
N HIS A 172 -12.68 7.09 11.37
CA HIS A 172 -13.27 8.07 12.28
C HIS A 172 -14.69 7.70 12.73
N SER A 173 -15.15 8.33 13.83
CA SER A 173 -16.51 8.19 14.38
C SER A 173 -17.43 9.39 14.08
N LEU A 174 -17.00 10.25 13.15
CA LEU A 174 -17.68 11.49 12.83
C LEU A 174 -19.11 11.26 12.28
N LYS A 175 -20.08 11.90 12.90
CA LYS A 175 -21.49 11.96 12.47
C LYS A 175 -21.81 13.26 11.76
N SER A 176 -21.22 14.38 12.19
CA SER A 176 -21.41 15.68 11.55
C SER A 176 -20.10 16.38 11.27
N LEU A 177 -19.91 16.85 10.03
CA LEU A 177 -18.88 17.83 9.67
C LEU A 177 -19.54 19.10 9.13
N THR A 178 -19.22 20.23 9.73
CA THR A 178 -19.70 21.54 9.28
C THR A 178 -18.50 22.39 8.86
N MET A 179 -18.55 22.91 7.63
CA MET A 179 -17.67 23.94 7.11
C MET A 179 -18.49 25.17 6.80
N ASP A 180 -18.27 26.27 7.51
CA ASP A 180 -18.95 27.55 7.29
C ASP A 180 -17.93 28.66 7.07
N TYR A 181 -17.97 29.30 5.91
CA TYR A 181 -17.07 30.41 5.60
C TYR A 181 -17.79 31.43 4.72
N ALA A 182 -18.13 32.57 5.31
CA ALA A 182 -18.88 33.65 4.69
C ALA A 182 -18.00 34.91 4.59
N SER A 183 -17.31 35.07 3.46
CA SER A 183 -16.47 36.24 3.20
C SER A 183 -16.72 36.78 1.80
N SER A 184 -17.24 38.01 1.72
CA SER A 184 -17.50 38.73 0.47
C SER A 184 -16.26 38.86 -0.43
N TYR A 185 -15.08 38.93 0.16
CA TYR A 185 -13.81 38.93 -0.56
C TYR A 185 -13.53 37.58 -1.24
N LEU A 186 -13.75 36.48 -0.52
CA LEU A 186 -13.51 35.13 -1.04
C LEU A 186 -14.55 34.73 -2.08
N SER A 187 -15.79 35.22 -1.95
CA SER A 187 -16.88 35.05 -2.91
C SER A 187 -16.46 35.35 -4.34
N VAL A 188 -15.75 36.46 -4.56
CA VAL A 188 -15.23 36.88 -5.87
C VAL A 188 -14.24 35.85 -6.41
N HIS A 189 -13.31 35.40 -5.57
CA HIS A 189 -12.28 34.44 -5.98
C HIS A 189 -12.84 33.03 -6.24
N LEU A 190 -13.82 32.58 -5.46
CA LEU A 190 -14.41 31.25 -5.62
C LEU A 190 -15.47 31.18 -6.73
N LYS A 191 -16.17 32.27 -7.03
CA LYS A 191 -17.14 32.30 -8.14
C LYS A 191 -16.49 32.63 -9.48
N GLU A 192 -15.60 33.62 -9.50
CA GLU A 192 -15.11 34.20 -10.75
C GLU A 192 -13.72 33.67 -11.13
N CYS A 193 -12.77 33.62 -10.18
CA CYS A 193 -11.39 33.23 -10.49
C CYS A 193 -11.19 31.71 -10.62
N LEU A 194 -12.05 30.87 -10.02
CA LEU A 194 -11.93 29.41 -10.11
C LEU A 194 -12.12 28.88 -11.54
N ASN A 195 -12.96 29.57 -12.33
CA ASN A 195 -13.36 29.17 -13.69
C ASN A 195 -12.50 29.80 -14.80
N ASP A 196 -11.61 30.73 -14.46
CA ASP A 196 -10.67 31.34 -15.40
C ASP A 196 -9.36 30.53 -15.41
N ASP A 197 -9.04 29.92 -16.56
CA ASP A 197 -7.84 29.12 -16.74
C ASP A 197 -6.58 29.96 -16.99
N GLY A 198 -6.72 31.23 -17.38
CA GLY A 198 -5.61 32.15 -17.63
C GLY A 198 -5.14 32.93 -16.39
N ARG A 199 -5.89 32.88 -15.29
CA ARG A 199 -5.61 33.66 -14.07
C ARG A 199 -4.94 32.81 -12.99
N GLU A 200 -3.66 33.07 -12.74
CA GLU A 200 -2.94 32.46 -11.61
C GLU A 200 -3.41 33.09 -10.28
N CYS A 201 -4.13 32.30 -9.48
CA CYS A 201 -4.61 32.71 -8.16
C CYS A 201 -4.28 31.62 -7.13
N GLY A 202 -3.54 31.97 -6.06
CA GLY A 202 -3.19 31.03 -5.00
C GLY A 202 -4.42 30.40 -4.32
N ILE A 203 -5.57 31.08 -4.32
CA ILE A 203 -6.85 30.54 -3.80
C ILE A 203 -7.30 29.31 -4.59
N LYS A 204 -7.01 29.24 -5.90
CA LYS A 204 -7.34 28.08 -6.77
C LYS A 204 -6.60 26.82 -6.31
N SER A 205 -5.32 26.91 -5.95
CA SER A 205 -4.55 25.75 -5.46
C SER A 205 -4.99 25.32 -4.06
N TRP A 206 -5.20 26.28 -3.14
CA TRP A 206 -5.74 26.00 -1.80
C TRP A 206 -7.10 25.30 -1.87
N ASN A 207 -8.02 25.80 -2.69
CA ASN A 207 -9.34 25.23 -2.86
C ASN A 207 -9.29 23.80 -3.44
N ARG A 208 -8.49 23.56 -4.49
CA ARG A 208 -8.31 22.22 -5.05
C ARG A 208 -7.79 21.21 -4.02
N ASN A 209 -6.83 21.62 -3.19
CA ASN A 209 -6.29 20.77 -2.13
C ASN A 209 -7.31 20.51 -1.01
N LEU A 210 -8.08 21.53 -0.62
CA LEU A 210 -9.19 21.40 0.32
C LEU A 210 -10.22 20.39 -0.19
N LEU A 211 -10.72 20.57 -1.42
CA LEU A 211 -11.73 19.69 -2.02
C LEU A 211 -11.22 18.26 -2.16
N ARG A 212 -9.97 18.07 -2.61
CA ARG A 212 -9.35 16.73 -2.70
C ARG A 212 -9.31 16.05 -1.35
N SER A 213 -8.86 16.75 -0.31
CA SER A 213 -8.69 16.17 1.03
C SER A 213 -10.04 15.84 1.68
N LEU A 214 -11.03 16.70 1.53
CA LEU A 214 -12.38 16.43 2.04
C LEU A 214 -13.05 15.24 1.34
N LYS A 215 -12.81 15.04 0.04
CA LYS A 215 -13.34 13.89 -0.71
C LYS A 215 -12.81 12.53 -0.24
N GLU A 216 -11.69 12.51 0.49
CA GLU A 216 -11.13 11.29 1.09
C GLU A 216 -11.83 10.89 2.40
N LEU A 217 -12.64 11.78 2.97
CA LEU A 217 -13.50 11.48 4.10
C LEU A 217 -14.79 10.83 3.61
N HIS A 218 -15.26 9.81 4.32
CA HIS A 218 -16.40 8.99 3.91
C HIS A 218 -17.25 8.57 5.12
N ASN A 219 -18.47 8.13 4.88
CA ASN A 219 -19.41 7.65 5.91
C ASN A 219 -19.80 8.72 6.96
N ILE A 220 -19.88 10.00 6.59
CA ILE A 220 -20.35 11.07 7.48
C ILE A 220 -21.87 11.24 7.30
N GLU A 221 -22.66 11.06 8.36
CA GLU A 221 -24.14 11.13 8.29
C GLU A 221 -24.63 12.52 7.82
N LYS A 222 -24.06 13.58 8.41
CA LYS A 222 -24.42 14.98 8.16
C LYS A 222 -23.21 15.79 7.72
N VAL A 223 -23.27 16.35 6.52
CA VAL A 223 -22.23 17.23 5.99
C VAL A 223 -22.89 18.55 5.63
N SER A 224 -22.37 19.65 6.16
CA SER A 224 -22.84 21.01 5.89
C SER A 224 -21.70 21.84 5.32
N VAL A 225 -21.86 22.33 4.10
CA VAL A 225 -20.84 23.08 3.35
C VAL A 225 -21.42 24.45 2.99
N ALA A 226 -21.20 25.43 3.86
CA ALA A 226 -21.62 26.82 3.72
C ALA A 226 -20.42 27.69 3.29
N ILE A 227 -19.86 27.40 2.12
CA ILE A 227 -18.83 28.20 1.44
C ILE A 227 -19.32 28.52 0.03
N GLU A 228 -18.92 29.65 -0.55
CA GLU A 228 -19.37 30.09 -1.88
C GLU A 228 -18.74 29.31 -3.05
N LEU A 229 -19.01 28.02 -3.14
CA LEU A 229 -18.70 27.16 -4.28
C LEU A 229 -19.91 27.04 -5.21
N SER A 230 -19.69 26.60 -6.46
CA SER A 230 -20.78 26.20 -7.35
C SER A 230 -21.59 25.05 -6.74
N GLU A 231 -22.89 25.02 -6.99
CA GLU A 231 -23.78 24.01 -6.42
C GLU A 231 -23.40 22.59 -6.87
N GLU A 232 -22.92 22.42 -8.11
CA GLU A 232 -22.42 21.14 -8.61
C GLU A 232 -21.25 20.61 -7.77
N VAL A 233 -20.26 21.46 -7.48
CA VAL A 233 -19.09 21.08 -6.68
C VAL A 233 -19.49 20.78 -5.22
N LYS A 234 -20.42 21.55 -4.66
CA LYS A 234 -20.95 21.27 -3.30
C LYS A 234 -21.66 19.93 -3.24
N GLN A 235 -22.53 19.64 -4.20
CA GLN A 235 -23.30 18.39 -4.23
C GLN A 235 -22.37 17.19 -4.40
N ASP A 236 -21.40 17.28 -5.31
CA ASP A 236 -20.39 16.23 -5.51
C ASP A 236 -19.55 16.01 -4.25
N LEU A 237 -19.09 17.07 -3.59
CA LEU A 237 -18.35 16.98 -2.34
C LEU A 237 -19.17 16.33 -1.21
N VAL A 238 -20.39 16.79 -1.00
CA VAL A 238 -21.30 16.25 0.02
C VAL A 238 -21.63 14.79 -0.27
N SER A 239 -21.87 14.44 -1.55
CA SER A 239 -22.12 13.07 -1.98
C SER A 239 -20.92 12.16 -1.68
N SER A 240 -19.70 12.60 -2.01
CA SER A 240 -18.45 11.86 -1.73
C SER A 240 -18.27 11.61 -0.24
N MET A 241 -18.50 12.64 0.59
CA MET A 241 -18.30 12.55 2.04
C MET A 241 -19.35 11.71 2.78
N LYS A 242 -20.60 11.74 2.30
CA LYS A 242 -21.67 10.87 2.82
C LYS A 242 -21.55 9.44 2.30
N GLY A 243 -20.98 9.27 1.11
CA GLY A 243 -20.84 7.99 0.44
C GLY A 243 -19.96 7.01 1.20
N PRO A 244 -20.09 5.70 0.89
CA PRO A 244 -19.22 4.70 1.48
C PRO A 244 -17.78 4.87 0.98
N ALA A 245 -16.82 4.52 1.82
CA ALA A 245 -15.42 4.45 1.41
C ALA A 245 -15.26 3.38 0.31
N CYS A 246 -14.82 3.79 -0.88
CA CYS A 246 -14.52 2.88 -1.97
C CYS A 246 -13.18 2.20 -1.71
N SER A 247 -13.22 0.94 -1.29
CA SER A 247 -12.00 0.13 -1.14
C SER A 247 -11.51 -0.36 -2.51
N PHE A 248 -10.25 -0.81 -2.59
CA PHE A 248 -9.76 -1.46 -3.81
C PHE A 248 -10.66 -2.64 -4.26
N LEU A 249 -11.29 -3.34 -3.32
CA LEU A 249 -12.19 -4.46 -3.60
C LEU A 249 -13.58 -4.02 -4.10
N SER A 250 -13.96 -2.74 -3.96
CA SER A 250 -15.20 -2.23 -4.55
C SER A 250 -15.06 -1.90 -6.04
N LEU A 251 -13.83 -1.92 -6.59
CA LEU A 251 -13.62 -1.78 -8.01
C LEU A 251 -14.16 -3.00 -8.77
N PRO A 252 -14.77 -2.83 -9.96
CA PRO A 252 -15.19 -3.94 -10.80
C PRO A 252 -14.03 -4.93 -11.06
N LEU A 253 -14.34 -6.23 -11.09
CA LEU A 253 -13.33 -7.28 -11.27
C LEU A 253 -12.40 -7.02 -12.47
N HIS A 254 -12.94 -6.61 -13.61
CA HIS A 254 -12.15 -6.35 -14.82
C HIS A 254 -11.12 -5.20 -14.64
N VAL A 255 -11.42 -4.20 -13.80
CA VAL A 255 -10.48 -3.12 -13.47
C VAL A 255 -9.39 -3.66 -12.56
N ARG A 256 -9.76 -4.41 -11.52
CA ARG A 256 -8.80 -5.05 -10.60
C ARG A 256 -7.86 -5.99 -11.34
N GLN A 257 -8.37 -6.81 -12.27
CA GLN A 257 -7.58 -7.69 -13.13
C GLN A 257 -6.53 -6.93 -13.96
N LYS A 258 -6.88 -5.77 -14.54
CA LYS A 258 -5.90 -4.92 -15.21
C LYS A 258 -4.82 -4.46 -14.24
N ILE A 259 -5.20 -4.00 -13.05
CA ILE A 259 -4.25 -3.55 -12.02
C ILE A 259 -3.32 -4.68 -11.59
N TYR A 260 -3.84 -5.89 -11.35
CA TYR A 260 -3.03 -7.07 -11.04
C TYR A 260 -2.04 -7.39 -12.16
N GLY A 261 -2.46 -7.22 -13.41
CA GLY A 261 -1.59 -7.37 -14.57
C GLY A 261 -0.38 -6.42 -14.57
N TYR A 262 -0.48 -5.23 -13.96
CA TYR A 262 0.64 -4.29 -13.82
C TYR A 262 1.38 -4.41 -12.49
N ALA A 263 0.80 -5.10 -11.50
CA ALA A 263 1.34 -5.13 -10.14
C ALA A 263 2.58 -6.01 -9.97
N ALA A 264 2.78 -7.01 -10.83
CA ALA A 264 3.98 -7.83 -10.87
C ALA A 264 4.16 -8.50 -12.24
N ASP A 265 5.39 -8.89 -12.54
CA ASP A 265 5.72 -9.72 -13.70
C ASP A 265 6.47 -10.98 -13.26
N PRO A 266 6.00 -12.20 -13.61
CA PRO A 266 6.77 -13.41 -13.33
C PRO A 266 8.16 -13.41 -13.98
N ASN A 267 8.39 -12.59 -15.02
CA ASN A 267 9.65 -12.51 -15.75
C ASN A 267 10.70 -11.61 -15.09
N ASP A 268 10.39 -10.90 -14.00
CA ASP A 268 11.37 -10.03 -13.32
C ASP A 268 12.63 -10.81 -12.89
N GLY A 269 12.45 -12.04 -12.39
CA GLY A 269 13.56 -12.94 -12.09
C GLY A 269 14.35 -13.38 -13.33
N ALA A 270 13.69 -13.52 -14.48
CA ALA A 270 14.33 -13.95 -15.73
C ALA A 270 15.16 -12.82 -16.32
N ASN A 271 14.64 -11.59 -16.24
CA ASN A 271 15.38 -10.37 -16.56
C ASN A 271 16.60 -10.19 -15.64
N ALA A 272 16.47 -10.52 -14.35
CA ALA A 272 17.59 -10.52 -13.41
C ALA A 272 18.64 -11.58 -13.76
N LEU A 273 18.23 -12.81 -14.08
CA LEU A 273 19.12 -13.87 -14.55
C LEU A 273 19.85 -13.42 -15.82
N GLN A 274 19.15 -12.84 -16.79
CA GLN A 274 19.73 -12.31 -18.02
C GLN A 274 20.82 -11.28 -17.71
N ARG A 275 20.55 -10.30 -16.85
CA ARG A 275 21.53 -9.29 -16.42
C ARG A 275 22.74 -9.92 -15.73
N ALA A 276 22.54 -10.94 -14.90
CA ALA A 276 23.63 -11.63 -14.22
C ALA A 276 24.51 -12.41 -15.21
N THR A 277 23.91 -13.14 -16.16
CA THR A 277 24.68 -13.82 -17.22
C THR A 277 25.46 -12.84 -18.08
N LYS A 278 24.89 -11.66 -18.36
CA LYS A 278 25.59 -10.59 -19.07
C LYS A 278 26.81 -10.11 -18.29
N ALA A 279 26.65 -9.78 -17.01
CA ALA A 279 27.77 -9.34 -16.16
C ALA A 279 28.90 -10.37 -16.15
N LEU A 280 28.58 -11.65 -15.94
CA LEU A 280 29.57 -12.74 -15.95
C LEU A 280 30.27 -12.91 -17.29
N ALA A 281 29.55 -12.78 -18.41
CA ALA A 281 30.14 -12.86 -19.74
C ALA A 281 31.17 -11.75 -20.02
N PHE A 282 31.09 -10.63 -19.28
CA PHE A 282 32.04 -9.51 -19.34
C PHE A 282 32.97 -9.45 -18.11
N ASN A 283 33.14 -10.56 -17.36
CA ASN A 283 33.98 -10.65 -16.17
C ASN A 283 33.64 -9.61 -15.08
N GLN A 284 32.36 -9.27 -14.93
CA GLN A 284 31.85 -8.40 -13.87
C GLN A 284 31.12 -9.23 -12.82
N ASP A 285 31.24 -8.84 -11.55
CA ASP A 285 30.49 -9.46 -10.46
C ASP A 285 29.01 -9.08 -10.55
N PRO A 286 28.09 -10.05 -10.70
CA PRO A 286 26.67 -9.77 -10.76
C PRO A 286 26.14 -9.29 -9.40
N ASN A 287 25.32 -8.24 -9.43
CA ASN A 287 24.59 -7.80 -8.25
C ASN A 287 23.34 -8.66 -8.05
N PHE A 288 23.33 -9.48 -7.00
CA PHE A 288 22.17 -10.27 -6.61
C PHE A 288 21.32 -9.47 -5.62
N GLN A 289 20.17 -8.98 -6.08
CA GLN A 289 19.16 -8.46 -5.16
C GLN A 289 18.44 -9.63 -4.48
N GLU A 290 18.09 -9.46 -3.21
CA GLU A 290 17.31 -10.46 -2.47
C GLU A 290 15.96 -10.70 -3.16
N THR A 291 15.59 -11.97 -3.29
CA THR A 291 14.29 -12.33 -3.84
C THR A 291 13.19 -11.94 -2.86
N THR A 292 12.34 -11.00 -3.27
CA THR A 292 11.22 -10.53 -2.45
C THR A 292 9.89 -10.97 -3.05
N THR A 293 8.87 -11.12 -2.19
CA THR A 293 7.51 -11.39 -2.64
C THR A 293 6.86 -10.08 -3.07
N PRO A 294 6.29 -9.97 -4.29
CA PRO A 294 5.61 -8.76 -4.72
C PRO A 294 4.54 -8.32 -3.71
N THR A 295 4.52 -7.03 -3.36
CA THR A 295 3.67 -6.46 -2.30
C THR A 295 2.19 -6.75 -2.50
N ILE A 296 1.74 -6.88 -3.76
CA ILE A 296 0.34 -7.22 -4.08
C ILE A 296 -0.10 -8.56 -3.46
N PHE A 297 0.81 -9.53 -3.36
CA PHE A 297 0.52 -10.83 -2.73
C PHE A 297 0.49 -10.76 -1.20
N LEU A 298 0.99 -9.67 -0.61
CA LEU A 298 1.06 -9.47 0.84
C LEU A 298 -0.14 -8.69 1.40
N LEU A 299 -1.01 -8.13 0.55
CA LEU A 299 -2.10 -7.26 1.00
C LEU A 299 -3.20 -8.02 1.77
N ASN A 300 -3.84 -9.00 1.14
CA ASN A 300 -4.80 -9.89 1.79
C ASN A 300 -4.99 -11.18 0.99
N LYS A 301 -5.70 -12.16 1.57
CA LYS A 301 -5.93 -13.48 0.96
C LYS A 301 -6.69 -13.41 -0.36
N GLN A 302 -7.76 -12.61 -0.44
CA GLN A 302 -8.58 -12.48 -1.66
C GLN A 302 -7.77 -11.88 -2.81
N ILE A 303 -7.06 -10.78 -2.56
CA ILE A 303 -6.20 -10.11 -3.54
C ILE A 303 -5.09 -11.05 -3.98
N ASN A 304 -4.50 -11.83 -3.07
CA ASN A 304 -3.48 -12.81 -3.43
C ASN A 304 -4.03 -13.84 -4.42
N GLU A 305 -5.21 -14.42 -4.14
CA GLU A 305 -5.85 -15.40 -5.02
C GLU A 305 -6.18 -14.80 -6.39
N GLU A 306 -6.87 -13.65 -6.44
CA GLU A 306 -7.23 -12.96 -7.68
C GLU A 306 -5.99 -12.52 -8.48
N ALA A 307 -4.99 -11.94 -7.82
CA ALA A 307 -3.77 -11.48 -8.49
C ALA A 307 -2.90 -12.67 -8.96
N SER A 308 -2.86 -13.76 -8.19
CA SER A 308 -2.06 -14.95 -8.53
C SER A 308 -2.55 -15.58 -9.83
N GLU A 309 -3.88 -15.67 -10.02
CA GLU A 309 -4.46 -16.18 -11.26
C GLU A 309 -4.03 -15.34 -12.48
N ILE A 310 -4.12 -14.01 -12.37
CA ILE A 310 -3.77 -13.09 -13.46
C ILE A 310 -2.26 -13.07 -13.72
N ILE A 311 -1.43 -12.86 -12.69
CA ILE A 311 0.03 -12.71 -12.82
C ILE A 311 0.65 -13.98 -13.39
N TYR A 312 0.27 -15.17 -12.91
CA TYR A 312 0.85 -16.44 -13.37
C TYR A 312 0.17 -17.04 -14.61
N SER A 313 -0.87 -16.40 -15.15
CA SER A 313 -1.40 -16.70 -16.48
C SER A 313 -0.50 -16.17 -17.60
N LYS A 314 0.30 -15.12 -17.32
CA LYS A 314 1.32 -14.63 -18.25
C LYS A 314 2.36 -15.73 -18.52
N PRO A 315 2.90 -15.81 -19.75
CA PRO A 315 4.00 -16.73 -20.02
C PRO A 315 5.24 -16.32 -19.24
N PHE A 316 5.86 -17.31 -18.62
CA PHE A 316 7.15 -17.16 -17.97
C PHE A 316 8.24 -17.59 -18.96
N VAL A 317 9.06 -16.63 -19.36
CA VAL A 317 9.98 -16.70 -20.50
C VAL A 317 11.41 -16.49 -20.00
N ILE A 318 12.25 -17.51 -20.18
CA ILE A 318 13.71 -17.39 -19.98
C ILE A 318 14.35 -17.34 -21.36
N LYS A 319 14.96 -16.21 -21.72
CA LYS A 319 15.55 -15.98 -23.03
C LYS A 319 16.75 -15.04 -22.97
N ASP A 320 17.43 -14.90 -24.10
CA ASP A 320 18.48 -13.89 -24.33
C ASP A 320 19.63 -13.96 -23.30
N LEU A 321 19.90 -15.16 -22.80
CA LEU A 321 20.99 -15.42 -21.87
C LEU A 321 22.35 -15.34 -22.57
N TYR A 322 23.33 -14.76 -21.90
CA TYR A 322 24.69 -14.68 -22.43
C TYR A 322 25.45 -16.00 -22.23
N PRO A 323 26.39 -16.37 -23.14
CA PRO A 323 27.21 -17.57 -23.00
C PRO A 323 27.98 -17.60 -21.68
N MET A 324 28.01 -18.77 -21.03
CA MET A 324 28.74 -18.94 -19.77
C MET A 324 30.16 -19.43 -20.05
N VAL A 325 31.15 -18.55 -19.86
CA VAL A 325 32.55 -18.81 -20.26
C VAL A 325 33.33 -19.64 -19.22
N ASN A 326 32.93 -19.62 -17.94
CA ASN A 326 33.70 -20.21 -16.83
C ASN A 326 32.99 -21.34 -16.07
N MET A 327 31.94 -21.95 -16.64
CA MET A 327 31.10 -22.98 -15.97
C MET A 327 30.52 -22.52 -14.60
N THR A 328 30.53 -21.22 -14.30
CA THR A 328 29.96 -20.65 -13.08
C THR A 328 28.44 -20.75 -13.17
N PHE A 329 27.90 -21.85 -12.67
CA PHE A 329 26.47 -22.10 -12.74
C PHE A 329 25.74 -21.25 -11.69
N LEU A 330 24.97 -20.28 -12.17
CA LEU A 330 24.06 -19.50 -11.36
C LEU A 330 22.95 -20.42 -10.81
N LYS A 331 22.72 -20.41 -9.50
CA LYS A 331 21.63 -21.20 -8.92
C LYS A 331 20.32 -20.52 -9.28
N LEU A 332 19.39 -21.27 -9.90
CA LEU A 332 18.07 -20.75 -10.23
C LEU A 332 17.30 -20.25 -8.99
N ASP A 333 17.54 -20.86 -7.82
CA ASP A 333 16.93 -20.46 -6.55
C ASP A 333 17.31 -19.02 -6.14
N ASP A 334 18.39 -18.44 -6.68
CA ASP A 334 18.80 -17.04 -6.43
C ASP A 334 17.96 -16.03 -7.23
N PHE A 335 17.27 -16.47 -8.28
CA PHE A 335 16.47 -15.62 -9.18
C PHE A 335 14.98 -15.92 -9.13
N PHE A 336 14.63 -17.16 -8.83
CA PHE A 336 13.28 -17.66 -8.89
C PHE A 336 12.94 -18.42 -7.62
N SER A 337 11.82 -18.04 -7.00
CA SER A 337 11.26 -18.91 -5.98
C SER A 337 10.66 -20.15 -6.64
N ARG A 338 10.78 -21.30 -5.97
CA ARG A 338 10.10 -22.55 -6.37
C ARG A 338 8.59 -22.38 -6.53
N TYR A 339 8.02 -21.35 -5.90
CA TYR A 339 6.61 -21.01 -6.00
C TYR A 339 6.21 -20.56 -7.41
N VAL A 340 7.07 -19.79 -8.10
CA VAL A 340 6.81 -19.34 -9.49
C VAL A 340 6.60 -20.55 -10.39
N PHE A 341 7.54 -21.49 -10.42
CA PHE A 341 7.45 -22.71 -11.25
C PHE A 341 6.25 -23.61 -10.92
N LYS A 342 5.73 -23.55 -9.68
CA LYS A 342 4.51 -24.28 -9.29
C LYS A 342 3.24 -23.63 -9.79
N LYS A 343 3.24 -22.33 -10.08
CA LYS A 343 2.04 -21.54 -10.39
C LYS A 343 1.93 -21.12 -11.85
N VAL A 344 3.05 -20.92 -12.54
CA VAL A 344 3.04 -20.55 -13.96
C VAL A 344 2.31 -21.59 -14.81
N GLN A 345 1.52 -21.12 -15.76
CA GLN A 345 0.75 -21.98 -16.66
C GLN A 345 1.50 -22.26 -17.97
N HIS A 346 2.32 -21.31 -18.42
CA HIS A 346 3.07 -21.37 -19.66
C HIS A 346 4.55 -21.08 -19.37
N LEU A 347 5.43 -21.99 -19.77
CA LEU A 347 6.88 -21.85 -19.63
C LEU A 347 7.53 -21.87 -21.02
N GLU A 348 8.32 -20.84 -21.31
CA GLU A 348 9.06 -20.71 -22.56
C GLU A 348 10.55 -20.56 -22.27
N LEU A 349 11.37 -21.39 -22.90
CA LEU A 349 12.82 -21.43 -22.73
C LEU A 349 13.47 -21.21 -24.10
N HIS A 350 14.21 -20.12 -24.26
CA HIS A 350 15.00 -19.83 -25.46
C HIS A 350 16.48 -19.88 -25.10
N LEU A 351 17.11 -21.01 -25.41
CA LEU A 351 18.47 -21.33 -25.01
C LEU A 351 19.36 -21.38 -26.25
N THR A 352 20.54 -20.77 -26.18
CA THR A 352 21.46 -20.63 -27.34
C THR A 352 22.82 -21.29 -27.11
N ASP A 353 23.11 -21.68 -25.86
CA ASP A 353 24.35 -22.31 -25.44
C ASP A 353 24.03 -23.64 -24.73
N HIS A 354 24.75 -24.71 -25.06
CA HIS A 354 24.63 -26.00 -24.37
C HIS A 354 24.76 -25.90 -22.83
N ASN A 355 25.53 -24.94 -22.31
CA ASN A 355 25.70 -24.74 -20.87
C ASN A 355 24.39 -24.29 -20.21
N HIS A 356 23.52 -23.59 -20.93
CA HIS A 356 22.20 -23.21 -20.43
C HIS A 356 21.27 -24.42 -20.30
N LEU A 357 21.48 -25.51 -21.07
CA LEU A 357 20.67 -26.72 -20.96
C LEU A 357 20.81 -27.40 -19.60
N ALA A 358 21.91 -27.17 -18.88
CA ALA A 358 22.07 -27.70 -17.52
C ALA A 358 20.97 -27.19 -16.55
N MET A 359 20.35 -26.03 -16.83
CA MET A 359 19.19 -25.53 -16.07
C MET A 359 17.97 -26.45 -16.15
N LEU A 360 17.84 -27.26 -17.21
CA LEU A 360 16.72 -28.18 -17.39
C LEU A 360 16.63 -29.18 -16.24
N TYR A 361 17.75 -29.60 -15.64
CA TYR A 361 17.72 -30.47 -14.46
C TYR A 361 16.99 -29.87 -13.27
N ALA A 362 17.29 -28.60 -12.95
CA ALA A 362 16.66 -27.91 -11.85
C ALA A 362 15.18 -27.63 -12.15
N ILE A 363 14.88 -27.14 -13.36
CA ILE A 363 13.51 -26.84 -13.81
C ILE A 363 12.65 -28.10 -13.79
N THR A 364 13.13 -29.20 -14.37
CA THR A 364 12.39 -30.49 -14.43
C THR A 364 12.14 -31.06 -13.04
N SER A 365 13.13 -30.99 -12.16
CA SER A 365 12.99 -31.44 -10.75
C SER A 365 11.90 -30.67 -10.00
N ILE A 366 11.79 -29.35 -10.23
CA ILE A 366 10.75 -28.51 -9.60
C ILE A 366 9.38 -28.80 -10.22
N LEU A 367 9.29 -28.87 -11.55
CA LEU A 367 8.03 -29.11 -12.27
C LEU A 367 7.44 -30.50 -11.96
N LYS A 368 8.28 -31.53 -11.82
CA LYS A 368 7.83 -32.88 -11.43
C LYS A 368 7.12 -32.93 -10.08
N ARG A 369 7.40 -31.96 -9.19
CA ARG A 369 6.77 -31.84 -7.86
C ARG A 369 5.45 -31.05 -7.89
N ARG A 370 4.95 -30.65 -9.06
CA ARG A 370 3.63 -30.03 -9.17
C ARG A 370 2.54 -31.03 -8.78
N ARG A 371 1.43 -30.52 -8.23
CA ARG A 371 0.27 -31.36 -7.90
C ARG A 371 -0.36 -31.85 -9.21
N LYS A 372 -0.86 -33.09 -9.22
CA LYS A 372 -1.53 -33.70 -10.39
C LYS A 372 -2.68 -32.84 -10.97
N ASN A 373 -3.32 -32.03 -10.15
CA ASN A 373 -4.44 -31.16 -10.55
C ASN A 373 -3.99 -29.76 -11.01
N ASN A 374 -2.68 -29.51 -11.14
CA ASN A 374 -2.12 -28.23 -11.57
C ASN A 374 -0.97 -28.47 -12.56
N LEU A 375 -1.33 -29.05 -13.70
CA LEU A 375 -0.43 -29.32 -14.81
C LEU A 375 0.05 -28.02 -15.44
N LEU A 376 1.23 -28.07 -16.06
CA LEU A 376 1.71 -26.98 -16.89
C LEU A 376 0.98 -27.04 -18.24
N LYS A 377 0.26 -25.98 -18.61
CA LYS A 377 -0.54 -25.97 -19.84
C LYS A 377 0.32 -26.00 -21.09
N SER A 378 1.48 -25.34 -21.08
CA SER A 378 2.45 -25.46 -22.18
C SER A 378 3.90 -25.32 -21.73
N LEU A 379 4.77 -26.12 -22.35
CA LEU A 379 6.22 -25.99 -22.32
C LEU A 379 6.75 -25.78 -23.74
N THR A 380 7.38 -24.65 -23.99
CA THR A 380 8.08 -24.37 -25.25
C THR A 380 9.58 -24.31 -24.98
N LEU A 381 10.36 -25.13 -25.67
CA LEU A 381 11.81 -25.08 -25.67
C LEU A 381 12.31 -24.76 -27.08
N HIS A 382 12.97 -23.63 -27.22
CA HIS A 382 13.70 -23.25 -28.42
C HIS A 382 15.19 -23.36 -28.12
N PHE A 383 15.89 -24.29 -28.77
CA PHE A 383 17.34 -24.44 -28.62
C PHE A 383 18.06 -24.26 -29.95
N SER A 384 18.84 -23.18 -30.06
CA SER A 384 19.59 -22.85 -31.27
C SER A 384 21.08 -22.72 -30.95
N GLU A 385 21.82 -23.82 -31.13
CA GLU A 385 23.27 -23.83 -30.93
C GLU A 385 24.03 -23.48 -32.23
N PRO A 386 24.88 -22.44 -32.24
CA PRO A 386 25.67 -22.08 -33.42
C PRO A 386 26.75 -23.13 -33.78
N ARG A 387 27.09 -24.04 -32.87
CA ARG A 387 28.08 -25.11 -33.08
C ARG A 387 27.53 -26.36 -33.76
N SER A 388 26.20 -26.51 -33.89
CA SER A 388 25.59 -27.74 -34.44
C SER A 388 26.15 -28.10 -35.83
N LYS A 389 26.39 -27.11 -36.69
CA LYS A 389 26.99 -27.31 -38.02
C LYS A 389 28.48 -27.67 -37.97
N ARG A 390 29.22 -27.24 -36.95
CA ARG A 390 30.66 -27.53 -36.81
C ARG A 390 30.91 -28.92 -36.22
N LEU A 391 30.06 -29.38 -35.30
CA LEU A 391 30.16 -30.69 -34.66
C LEU A 391 29.90 -31.84 -35.66
N ILE A 392 28.95 -31.66 -36.58
CA ILE A 392 28.63 -32.69 -37.60
C ILE A 392 29.77 -32.90 -38.61
N LEU A 393 30.68 -31.93 -38.76
CA LEU A 393 31.78 -31.98 -39.74
C LEU A 393 33.04 -32.70 -39.24
N ALA A 394 33.09 -33.11 -37.97
CA ALA A 394 34.19 -33.90 -37.44
C ALA A 394 33.93 -35.40 -37.67
N VAL A 395 34.89 -36.08 -38.31
CA VAL A 395 34.77 -37.50 -38.67
C VAL A 395 34.54 -38.35 -37.41
N ASN A 396 33.46 -39.15 -37.38
CA ASN A 396 32.96 -39.92 -36.24
C ASN A 396 32.19 -39.17 -35.13
N GLU A 397 31.75 -37.92 -35.33
CA GLU A 397 30.90 -37.22 -34.36
C GLU A 397 29.39 -37.35 -34.70
N TYR A 398 28.57 -37.26 -33.64
CA TYR A 398 27.10 -37.37 -33.72
C TYR A 398 26.47 -36.12 -33.10
N TYR A 399 25.31 -35.72 -33.63
CA TYR A 399 24.53 -34.63 -33.06
C TYR A 399 23.07 -35.04 -32.83
N PRO A 400 22.47 -34.69 -31.66
CA PRO A 400 23.11 -34.06 -30.50
C PRO A 400 24.20 -34.92 -29.84
N ASP A 401 25.19 -34.27 -29.24
CA ASP A 401 26.27 -34.95 -28.51
C ASP A 401 25.80 -35.45 -27.13
N ASN A 402 26.68 -36.12 -26.37
CA ASN A 402 26.32 -36.63 -25.04
C ASN A 402 25.98 -35.52 -24.04
N ALA A 403 26.61 -34.34 -24.13
CA ALA A 403 26.34 -33.26 -23.19
C ALA A 403 24.90 -32.73 -23.37
N VAL A 404 24.50 -32.49 -24.62
CA VAL A 404 23.13 -32.08 -24.98
C VAL A 404 22.14 -33.21 -24.64
N TYR A 405 22.45 -34.46 -25.01
CA TYR A 405 21.59 -35.61 -24.69
C TYR A 405 21.32 -35.76 -23.20
N VAL A 406 22.38 -35.70 -22.38
CA VAL A 406 22.29 -35.83 -20.92
C VAL A 406 21.36 -34.76 -20.35
N CYS A 407 21.51 -33.50 -20.76
CA CYS A 407 20.63 -32.42 -20.30
C CYS A 407 19.17 -32.61 -20.76
N MET A 408 18.97 -32.93 -22.04
CA MET A 408 17.65 -33.08 -22.66
C MET A 408 16.88 -34.29 -22.13
N ARG A 409 17.58 -35.38 -21.74
CA ARG A 409 16.96 -36.57 -21.15
C ARG A 409 16.18 -36.25 -19.88
N SER A 410 16.54 -35.18 -19.15
CA SER A 410 15.81 -34.76 -17.95
C SER A 410 14.33 -34.43 -18.23
N LEU A 411 14.00 -33.98 -19.44
CA LEU A 411 12.63 -33.68 -19.85
C LEU A 411 11.72 -34.91 -19.87
N ASN A 412 12.29 -36.10 -20.12
CA ASN A 412 11.52 -37.36 -20.05
C ASN A 412 10.94 -37.64 -18.66
N TYR A 413 11.41 -36.95 -17.60
CA TYR A 413 10.83 -37.06 -16.25
C TYR A 413 9.57 -36.23 -16.04
N LEU A 414 9.15 -35.44 -17.04
CA LEU A 414 7.95 -34.59 -16.99
C LEU A 414 6.69 -35.26 -17.56
N ARG A 415 6.68 -36.59 -17.71
CA ARG A 415 5.49 -37.33 -18.17
C ARG A 415 4.28 -37.03 -17.28
N GLY A 416 3.15 -36.77 -17.91
CA GLY A 416 1.90 -36.42 -17.22
C GLY A 416 1.98 -35.12 -16.39
N CYS A 417 2.98 -34.26 -16.62
CA CYS A 417 3.13 -32.97 -15.93
C CYS A 417 2.84 -31.76 -16.83
N VAL A 418 2.77 -31.97 -18.16
CA VAL A 418 2.65 -30.92 -19.18
C VAL A 418 1.60 -31.32 -20.22
N ASP A 419 0.67 -30.42 -20.56
CA ASP A 419 -0.40 -30.71 -21.52
C ASP A 419 0.07 -30.56 -22.98
N LYS A 420 0.85 -29.50 -23.26
CA LYS A 420 1.37 -29.21 -24.61
C LYS A 420 2.88 -28.98 -24.55
N VAL A 421 3.62 -29.67 -25.41
CA VAL A 421 5.08 -29.55 -25.50
C VAL A 421 5.47 -29.19 -26.92
N SER A 422 6.34 -28.20 -27.07
CA SER A 422 6.95 -27.82 -28.34
C SER A 422 8.46 -27.71 -28.15
N ILE A 423 9.23 -28.44 -28.96
CA ILE A 423 10.69 -28.32 -29.01
C ILE A 423 11.06 -27.90 -30.43
N THR A 424 11.73 -26.75 -30.56
CA THR A 424 12.12 -26.15 -31.84
C THR A 424 13.60 -25.75 -31.81
N GLY A 425 14.18 -25.46 -32.98
CA GLY A 425 15.55 -24.97 -33.11
C GLY A 425 16.44 -25.88 -33.95
N SER A 426 17.71 -26.02 -33.59
CA SER A 426 18.72 -26.70 -34.41
C SER A 426 18.84 -28.21 -34.17
N MET A 427 18.07 -28.78 -33.24
CA MET A 427 18.08 -30.22 -32.95
C MET A 427 17.27 -31.02 -33.99
N PRO A 428 17.72 -32.23 -34.36
CA PRO A 428 17.03 -33.05 -35.36
C PRO A 428 15.73 -33.64 -34.81
N GLU A 429 14.75 -33.82 -35.69
CA GLU A 429 13.41 -34.33 -35.33
C GLU A 429 13.45 -35.75 -34.76
N CYS A 430 14.34 -36.61 -35.28
CA CYS A 430 14.56 -37.97 -34.76
C CYS A 430 15.02 -37.98 -33.29
N PHE A 431 15.52 -36.85 -32.78
CA PHE A 431 15.88 -36.66 -31.38
C PHE A 431 14.75 -36.00 -30.56
N THR A 432 14.11 -34.95 -31.09
CA THR A 432 13.13 -34.15 -30.35
C THR A 432 11.73 -34.77 -30.32
N ALA A 433 11.27 -35.40 -31.41
CA ALA A 433 9.93 -35.99 -31.49
C ALA A 433 9.71 -37.11 -30.43
N PRO A 434 10.67 -38.03 -30.18
CA PRO A 434 10.54 -39.00 -29.09
C PRO A 434 10.42 -38.34 -27.70
N ILE A 435 11.15 -37.24 -27.45
CA ILE A 435 11.09 -36.52 -26.17
C ILE A 435 9.72 -35.86 -25.99
N ILE A 436 9.22 -35.18 -27.04
CA ILE A 436 7.88 -34.57 -27.05
C ILE A 436 6.82 -35.63 -26.78
N HIS A 437 6.88 -36.75 -27.51
CA HIS A 437 5.96 -37.87 -27.33
C HIS A 437 5.99 -38.39 -25.89
N ASN A 438 7.19 -38.68 -25.36
CA ASN A 438 7.38 -39.21 -24.01
C ASN A 438 6.85 -38.27 -22.91
N MET A 439 6.97 -36.95 -23.09
CA MET A 439 6.41 -35.97 -22.15
C MET A 439 4.88 -35.91 -22.19
N GLY A 440 4.29 -36.12 -23.37
CA GLY A 440 2.84 -36.15 -23.58
C GLY A 440 2.15 -37.42 -23.08
N LEU A 441 2.90 -38.46 -22.72
CA LEU A 441 2.35 -39.69 -22.13
C LEU A 441 1.70 -39.40 -20.77
N GLN A 442 0.53 -40.01 -20.53
CA GLN A 442 -0.24 -39.80 -19.30
C GLN A 442 0.27 -40.68 -18.15
N SER A 443 0.91 -41.81 -18.47
CA SER A 443 1.39 -42.78 -17.49
C SER A 443 2.82 -43.29 -17.79
N LEU A 444 3.49 -43.79 -16.76
CA LEU A 444 4.80 -44.46 -16.91
C LEU A 444 4.68 -45.87 -17.51
N SER A 445 3.48 -46.43 -17.59
CA SER A 445 3.18 -47.73 -18.21
C SER A 445 3.12 -47.67 -19.74
N GLU A 446 2.95 -46.47 -20.30
CA GLU A 446 3.00 -46.26 -21.75
C GLU A 446 4.43 -46.42 -22.28
N MET A 447 4.56 -47.09 -23.43
CA MET A 447 5.86 -47.43 -24.02
C MET A 447 6.56 -46.16 -24.53
N ALA A 448 7.74 -45.89 -23.98
CA ALA A 448 8.53 -44.74 -24.37
C ALA A 448 9.14 -44.93 -25.76
N MET A 449 9.15 -43.89 -26.58
CA MET A 449 9.89 -43.89 -27.83
C MET A 449 11.40 -43.70 -27.56
N PRO A 450 12.28 -44.53 -28.17
CA PRO A 450 13.71 -44.34 -28.06
C PRO A 450 14.16 -43.10 -28.82
N VAL A 451 15.20 -42.44 -28.31
CA VAL A 451 15.78 -41.24 -28.90
C VAL A 451 16.89 -41.64 -29.87
N LYS A 452 16.95 -41.02 -31.05
CA LYS A 452 18.03 -41.24 -32.04
C LYS A 452 18.86 -39.97 -32.25
N VAL A 453 20.06 -40.12 -32.81
CA VAL A 453 20.98 -39.05 -33.20
C VAL A 453 21.35 -39.16 -34.68
N LEU A 454 21.86 -38.08 -35.26
CA LEU A 454 22.39 -38.09 -36.64
C LEU A 454 23.91 -38.19 -36.60
N ASN A 455 24.49 -39.00 -37.49
CA ASN A 455 25.94 -39.02 -37.75
C ASN A 455 26.36 -37.99 -38.81
N GLU A 456 27.65 -37.92 -39.12
CA GLU A 456 28.21 -37.03 -40.17
C GLU A 456 27.60 -37.21 -41.57
N HIS A 457 27.05 -38.40 -41.86
CA HIS A 457 26.38 -38.73 -43.13
C HIS A 457 24.87 -38.48 -43.09
N GLY A 458 24.33 -37.96 -41.99
CA GLY A 458 22.89 -37.74 -41.82
C GLY A 458 22.06 -39.00 -41.57
N HIS A 459 22.69 -40.14 -41.28
CA HIS A 459 22.01 -41.38 -40.92
C HIS A 459 21.59 -41.35 -39.45
N GLU A 460 20.37 -41.82 -39.19
CA GLU A 460 19.86 -42.01 -37.83
C GLU A 460 20.52 -43.20 -37.15
N VAL A 461 21.02 -42.98 -35.94
CA VAL A 461 21.63 -44.02 -35.09
C VAL A 461 20.99 -43.97 -33.71
N ASP A 462 20.70 -45.15 -33.14
CA ASP A 462 20.18 -45.25 -31.78
C ASP A 462 21.22 -44.72 -30.79
N VAL A 463 20.81 -43.81 -29.90
CA VAL A 463 21.68 -43.22 -28.88
C VAL A 463 22.34 -44.30 -28.02
N HIS A 464 21.64 -45.40 -27.72
CA HIS A 464 22.19 -46.50 -26.92
C HIS A 464 23.27 -47.29 -27.66
N ALA A 465 23.19 -47.39 -28.98
CA ALA A 465 24.23 -48.00 -29.82
C ALA A 465 25.50 -47.14 -29.87
N VAL A 466 25.36 -45.82 -29.89
CA VAL A 466 26.50 -44.87 -29.86
C VAL A 466 27.16 -44.80 -28.47
N GLN A 467 26.38 -44.99 -27.39
CA GLN A 467 26.89 -45.04 -26.02
C GLN A 467 27.85 -46.20 -25.76
N GLY A 468 27.69 -47.32 -26.48
CA GLY A 468 28.53 -48.51 -26.33
C GLY A 468 29.90 -48.45 -27.02
N THR A 469 30.13 -47.52 -27.95
CA THR A 469 31.31 -47.55 -28.84
C THR A 469 32.22 -46.33 -28.73
N VAL A 470 31.70 -45.13 -28.41
CA VAL A 470 32.52 -43.90 -28.47
C VAL A 470 32.33 -42.98 -27.24
N PHE A 471 31.16 -42.95 -26.59
CA PHE A 471 30.90 -41.99 -25.51
C PHE A 471 31.61 -42.27 -24.18
N TYR A 472 32.14 -43.48 -23.96
CA TYR A 472 32.87 -43.84 -22.73
C TYR A 472 34.37 -43.51 -22.76
N ARG A 473 34.96 -43.19 -23.92
CA ARG A 473 36.42 -42.99 -24.02
C ARG A 473 36.94 -41.63 -23.53
N LYS A 474 36.10 -40.59 -23.48
CA LYS A 474 36.56 -39.23 -23.10
C LYS A 474 36.52 -38.90 -21.58
N TYR A 475 36.05 -39.81 -20.73
CA TYR A 475 36.04 -39.62 -19.27
C TYR A 475 37.17 -40.33 -18.50
N ARG A 476 38.06 -41.06 -19.18
CA ARG A 476 39.36 -41.44 -18.63
C ARG A 476 40.44 -40.75 -19.42
N GLY A 477 41.14 -39.81 -18.80
CA GLY A 477 42.31 -39.13 -19.35
C GLY A 477 43.41 -40.14 -19.68
N VAL A 478 43.36 -40.70 -20.88
CA VAL A 478 44.53 -41.26 -21.53
C VAL A 478 44.89 -40.25 -22.61
N LEU A 479 45.84 -39.38 -22.27
CA LEU A 479 46.71 -38.75 -23.24
C LEU A 479 47.30 -39.88 -24.09
N ALA A 480 46.86 -39.99 -25.33
CA ALA A 480 47.68 -40.66 -26.33
C ALA A 480 48.71 -39.62 -26.77
N ASP A 481 49.90 -39.71 -26.20
CA ASP A 481 51.14 -39.20 -26.80
C ASP A 481 51.52 -40.13 -27.99
N PRO A 482 52.37 -39.64 -28.93
CA PRO A 482 52.00 -39.33 -30.31
C PRO A 482 51.82 -40.51 -31.27
#